data_AF-A0AAD1V1Z8-F1
#
_entry.id   AF-A0AAD1V1Z8-F1
#
_cell.length_a   1.000
_cell.length_b   1.000
_cell.length_c   1.000
_cell.angle_alpha   90.00
_cell.angle_beta   90.00
_cell.angle_gamma   90.00
#
_symmetry.space_group_name_H-M   'P 1'
#
loop_
_entity.id
_entity.type
_entity.pdbx_description
1 polymer ?
#
loop_
_entity_poly.entity_id
_entity_poly.type
_entity_poly.pdbx_seq_one_letter_code
_entity_poly.pdbx_strand_id
1 'polypeptide(L)'
;MLGTENQNLHYQAFYSDTAQQILTSVSESFKSYIGLLKGVAKGTVTQKPRLPGYRKGGLSLVTFTGRSVKLKDNQLRFPLGGKVKAWFGIDSFYLPMPSNLDFKDIREYRILPRNGCFYLELVYKSQNIQSNVNPLNALMIDHGMDNWLTCVSNVRTSFIVDGRHLKSINQWYNKQVALLTKDTPNGYWTKRLQSLTENRNRTMRDAINKAARKVINHCLDNQIWN
;
A
#
# COMPACT_ATOMS: atom_id res chain seq x y z
N MET A 1 -27.92 -11.85 -13.01
CA MET A 1 -27.78 -13.31 -13.18
C MET A 1 -26.60 -13.75 -12.32
N LEU A 2 -26.86 -14.10 -11.05
CA LEU A 2 -25.87 -14.58 -10.05
C LEU A 2 -25.92 -16.12 -9.91
N GLY A 3 -26.43 -16.80 -10.93
CA GLY A 3 -26.39 -18.26 -11.01
C GLY A 3 -25.12 -18.67 -11.74
N THR A 4 -24.36 -19.62 -11.16
CA THR A 4 -23.10 -20.25 -11.61
C THR A 4 -21.79 -19.82 -10.93
N GLU A 5 -21.81 -19.17 -9.75
CA GLU A 5 -20.57 -19.03 -8.94
C GLU A 5 -19.92 -20.40 -8.69
N ASN A 6 -20.72 -21.41 -8.32
CA ASN A 6 -20.25 -22.77 -8.05
C ASN A 6 -19.89 -23.61 -9.29
N GLN A 7 -20.15 -23.16 -10.52
CA GLN A 7 -19.74 -23.89 -11.73
C GLN A 7 -18.53 -23.24 -12.43
N ASN A 8 -18.17 -22.02 -12.05
CA ASN A 8 -17.06 -21.30 -12.64
C ASN A 8 -15.72 -21.92 -12.18
N LEU A 9 -14.92 -22.38 -13.14
CA LEU A 9 -13.63 -23.01 -12.89
C LEU A 9 -12.66 -22.10 -12.11
N HIS A 10 -12.67 -20.80 -12.40
CA HIS A 10 -11.84 -19.83 -11.69
C HIS A 10 -12.31 -19.61 -10.25
N TYR A 11 -13.62 -19.57 -10.02
CA TYR A 11 -14.18 -19.47 -8.67
C TYR A 11 -13.79 -20.67 -7.81
N GLN A 12 -13.89 -21.89 -8.37
CA GLN A 12 -13.50 -23.13 -7.67
C GLN A 12 -11.99 -23.29 -7.45
N ALA A 13 -11.17 -22.58 -8.23
CA ALA A 13 -9.72 -22.52 -8.04
C ALA A 13 -9.33 -21.65 -6.83
N PHE A 14 -10.17 -20.66 -6.49
CA PHE A 14 -10.01 -19.88 -5.27
C PHE A 14 -10.65 -20.56 -4.06
N TYR A 15 -10.14 -20.24 -2.88
CA TYR A 15 -10.88 -20.50 -1.65
C TYR A 15 -12.14 -19.64 -1.63
N SER A 16 -13.29 -20.17 -1.17
CA SER A 16 -14.60 -19.52 -1.33
C SER A 16 -14.64 -18.09 -0.77
N ASP A 17 -14.05 -17.86 0.41
CA ASP A 17 -13.97 -16.52 0.99
C ASP A 17 -13.15 -15.56 0.11
N THR A 18 -12.04 -16.03 -0.45
CA THR A 18 -11.16 -15.25 -1.33
C THR A 18 -11.86 -14.90 -2.63
N ALA A 19 -12.60 -15.84 -3.21
CA ALA A 19 -13.42 -15.61 -4.40
C ALA A 19 -14.49 -14.54 -4.14
N GLN A 20 -15.16 -14.62 -2.99
CA GLN A 20 -16.16 -13.63 -2.58
C GLN A 20 -15.55 -12.23 -2.41
N GLN A 21 -14.34 -12.13 -1.84
CA GLN A 21 -13.65 -10.84 -1.70
C GLN A 21 -13.34 -10.20 -3.05
N ILE A 22 -12.94 -10.99 -4.04
CA ILE A 22 -12.72 -10.50 -5.41
C ILE A 22 -14.03 -9.92 -5.96
N LEU A 23 -15.16 -10.63 -5.83
CA LEU A 23 -16.47 -10.13 -6.27
C LEU A 23 -16.90 -8.86 -5.52
N THR A 24 -16.65 -8.79 -4.21
CA THR A 24 -16.91 -7.59 -3.41
C THR A 24 -16.12 -6.40 -3.93
N SER A 25 -14.83 -6.56 -4.24
CA SER A 25 -14.00 -5.46 -4.77
C SER A 25 -14.54 -4.90 -6.10
N VAL A 26 -15.09 -5.77 -6.95
CA VAL A 26 -15.78 -5.36 -8.19
C VAL A 26 -17.03 -4.57 -7.84
N SER A 27 -17.87 -5.07 -6.93
CA SER A 27 -19.08 -4.38 -6.46
C SER A 27 -18.77 -2.98 -5.90
N GLU A 28 -17.72 -2.86 -5.10
CA GLU A 28 -17.26 -1.58 -4.53
C GLU A 28 -16.81 -0.60 -5.61
N SER A 29 -16.11 -1.08 -6.64
CA SER A 29 -15.71 -0.26 -7.78
C SER A 29 -16.92 0.33 -8.51
N PHE A 30 -17.97 -0.47 -8.72
CA PHE A 30 -19.24 0.01 -9.30
C PHE A 30 -20.01 0.95 -8.37
N LYS A 31 -20.05 0.67 -7.06
CA LYS A 31 -20.66 1.58 -6.08
C LYS A 31 -19.99 2.94 -6.08
N SER A 32 -18.65 2.97 -6.12
CA SER A 32 -17.87 4.21 -6.22
C SER A 32 -18.18 4.97 -7.51
N TYR A 33 -18.20 4.28 -8.67
CA TYR A 33 -18.57 4.87 -9.95
C TYR A 33 -19.97 5.52 -9.94
N ILE A 34 -20.97 4.82 -9.40
CA ILE A 34 -22.34 5.36 -9.27
C ILE A 34 -22.36 6.57 -8.32
N GLY A 35 -21.59 6.52 -7.22
CA GLY A 35 -21.43 7.65 -6.30
C GLY A 35 -20.88 8.90 -7.01
N LEU A 36 -19.83 8.73 -7.84
CA LEU A 36 -19.26 9.82 -8.62
C LEU A 36 -20.26 10.39 -9.64
N LEU A 37 -21.04 9.54 -10.33
CA LEU A 37 -22.09 10.02 -11.24
C LEU A 37 -23.12 10.91 -10.53
N LYS A 38 -23.55 10.53 -9.32
CA LYS A 38 -24.44 11.36 -8.49
C LYS A 38 -23.77 12.68 -8.10
N GLY A 39 -22.46 12.66 -7.81
CA GLY A 39 -21.68 13.85 -7.48
C GLY A 39 -21.57 14.83 -8.66
N VAL A 40 -21.41 14.31 -9.88
CA VAL A 40 -21.41 15.10 -11.13
C VAL A 40 -22.78 15.73 -11.36
N ALA A 41 -23.85 14.95 -11.22
CA ALA A 41 -25.22 15.46 -11.38
C ALA A 41 -25.56 16.58 -10.38
N LYS A 42 -24.95 16.55 -9.18
CA LYS A 42 -25.09 17.59 -8.15
C LYS A 42 -24.11 18.76 -8.30
N GLY A 43 -23.19 18.74 -9.26
CA GLY A 43 -22.15 19.77 -9.44
C GLY A 43 -21.01 19.74 -8.42
N THR A 44 -20.99 18.76 -7.49
CA THR A 44 -19.93 18.60 -6.48
C THR A 44 -18.64 17.99 -7.02
N VAL A 45 -18.72 17.31 -8.16
CA VAL A 45 -17.59 16.68 -8.84
C VAL A 45 -17.55 17.17 -10.28
N THR A 46 -16.44 17.76 -10.68
CA THR A 46 -16.23 18.30 -12.05
C THR A 46 -15.71 17.23 -13.01
N GLN A 47 -15.04 16.20 -12.50
CA GLN A 47 -14.47 15.13 -13.31
C GLN A 47 -15.54 14.10 -13.70
N LYS A 48 -15.68 13.85 -15.01
CA LYS A 48 -16.57 12.80 -15.52
C LYS A 48 -15.97 11.41 -15.23
N PRO A 49 -16.60 10.57 -14.38
CA PRO A 49 -16.07 9.26 -14.06
C PRO A 49 -16.17 8.31 -15.27
N ARG A 50 -15.24 7.36 -15.36
CA ARG A 50 -15.26 6.30 -16.37
C ARG A 50 -15.79 5.01 -15.75
N LEU A 51 -16.54 4.24 -16.54
CA LEU A 51 -17.03 2.93 -16.13
C LEU A 51 -15.85 2.02 -15.74
N PRO A 52 -15.91 1.29 -14.61
CA PRO A 52 -14.91 0.29 -14.28
C PRO A 52 -14.78 -0.74 -15.41
N GLY A 53 -13.55 -0.94 -15.89
CA GLY A 53 -13.26 -1.88 -16.97
C GLY A 53 -12.83 -3.25 -16.44
N TYR A 54 -12.92 -4.26 -17.31
CA TYR A 54 -12.37 -5.59 -17.04
C TYR A 54 -10.86 -5.62 -17.25
N ARG A 55 -10.17 -6.40 -16.43
CA ARG A 55 -8.74 -6.62 -16.56
C ARG A 55 -8.44 -7.57 -17.72
N LYS A 56 -7.50 -7.19 -18.59
CA LYS A 56 -7.02 -8.02 -19.71
C LYS A 56 -5.69 -8.68 -19.32
N GLY A 57 -5.77 -9.80 -18.61
CA GLY A 57 -4.60 -10.62 -18.22
C GLY A 57 -3.70 -10.06 -17.11
N GLY A 58 -2.62 -10.78 -16.84
CA GLY A 58 -1.64 -10.47 -15.80
C GLY A 58 -2.06 -10.91 -14.40
N LEU A 59 -1.18 -10.65 -13.42
CA LEU A 59 -1.37 -11.00 -12.01
C LEU A 59 -2.12 -9.90 -11.27
N SER A 60 -3.04 -10.25 -10.35
CA SER A 60 -3.83 -9.30 -9.57
C SER A 60 -3.62 -9.41 -8.06
N LEU A 61 -4.07 -8.38 -7.34
CA LEU A 61 -4.22 -8.45 -5.90
C LEU A 61 -5.21 -9.56 -5.54
N VAL A 62 -4.87 -10.36 -4.54
CA VAL A 62 -5.74 -11.36 -3.92
C VAL A 62 -5.82 -11.07 -2.43
N THR A 63 -7.03 -10.99 -1.90
CA THR A 63 -7.28 -10.69 -0.48
C THR A 63 -7.85 -11.91 0.23
N PHE A 64 -7.19 -12.35 1.28
CA PHE A 64 -7.71 -13.32 2.25
C PHE A 64 -8.22 -12.58 3.48
N THR A 65 -9.41 -12.96 3.94
CA THR A 65 -9.95 -12.39 5.18
C THR A 65 -9.26 -13.00 6.40
N GLY A 66 -9.28 -12.27 7.52
CA GLY A 66 -8.68 -12.72 8.78
C GLY A 66 -9.16 -14.10 9.25
N ARG A 67 -10.41 -14.45 8.95
CA ARG A 67 -10.99 -15.77 9.28
C ARG A 67 -10.48 -16.92 8.41
N SER A 68 -9.98 -16.62 7.20
CA SER A 68 -9.57 -17.65 6.23
C SER A 68 -8.13 -18.13 6.50
N VAL A 69 -7.27 -17.25 7.02
CA VAL A 69 -5.87 -17.53 7.34
C VAL A 69 -5.78 -18.09 8.76
N LYS A 70 -4.95 -19.11 8.97
CA LYS A 70 -4.72 -19.72 10.30
C LYS A 70 -3.25 -19.58 10.69
N LEU A 71 -2.98 -19.33 11.97
CA LEU A 71 -1.62 -19.41 12.51
C LEU A 71 -1.32 -20.85 12.95
N LYS A 72 -0.22 -21.42 12.48
CA LYS A 72 0.31 -22.74 12.87
C LYS A 72 1.82 -22.67 12.98
N ASP A 73 2.40 -23.04 14.12
CA ASP A 73 3.85 -23.09 14.32
C ASP A 73 4.58 -21.81 13.87
N ASN A 74 4.02 -20.65 14.23
CA ASN A 74 4.48 -19.31 13.83
C ASN A 74 4.47 -19.02 12.31
N GLN A 75 3.67 -19.78 11.56
CA GLN A 75 3.44 -19.61 10.12
C GLN A 75 1.95 -19.33 9.83
N LEU A 76 1.72 -18.39 8.93
CA LEU A 76 0.43 -18.07 8.35
C LEU A 76 0.09 -19.10 7.27
N ARG A 77 -0.93 -19.92 7.52
CA ARG A 77 -1.48 -20.89 6.58
C ARG A 77 -2.58 -20.26 5.73
N PHE A 78 -2.34 -20.17 4.43
CA PHE A 78 -3.28 -19.67 3.44
C PHE A 78 -3.98 -20.84 2.74
N PRO A 79 -5.32 -20.93 2.77
CA PRO A 79 -6.04 -21.99 2.08
C PRO A 79 -6.12 -21.74 0.57
N LEU A 80 -6.10 -22.80 -0.23
CA LEU A 80 -6.32 -22.78 -1.67
C LEU A 80 -7.67 -23.42 -2.01
N GLY A 81 -8.16 -23.18 -3.23
CA GLY A 81 -9.44 -23.76 -3.69
C GLY A 81 -9.38 -25.26 -3.90
N GLY A 82 -10.54 -25.92 -3.86
CA GLY A 82 -10.65 -27.37 -4.01
C GLY A 82 -10.11 -27.89 -5.34
N LYS A 83 -10.24 -27.10 -6.42
CA LYS A 83 -9.64 -27.46 -7.72
C LYS A 83 -8.11 -27.45 -7.70
N VAL A 84 -7.49 -26.52 -6.97
CA VAL A 84 -6.02 -26.48 -6.82
C VAL A 84 -5.53 -27.74 -6.10
N LYS A 85 -6.25 -28.17 -5.06
CA LYS A 85 -5.96 -29.44 -4.38
C LYS A 85 -6.11 -30.64 -5.33
N ALA A 86 -7.16 -30.68 -6.14
CA ALA A 86 -7.39 -31.78 -7.09
C ALA A 86 -6.33 -31.82 -8.21
N TRP A 87 -5.90 -30.66 -8.71
CA TRP A 87 -4.95 -30.57 -9.82
C TRP A 87 -3.50 -30.76 -9.40
N PHE A 88 -3.13 -30.24 -8.23
CA PHE A 88 -1.72 -30.14 -7.81
C PHE A 88 -1.42 -30.85 -6.49
N GLY A 89 -2.42 -31.37 -5.79
CA GLY A 89 -2.25 -31.98 -4.46
C GLY A 89 -2.00 -30.97 -3.33
N ILE A 90 -2.06 -29.66 -3.62
CA ILE A 90 -1.74 -28.59 -2.67
C ILE A 90 -3.04 -27.95 -2.18
N ASP A 91 -3.29 -28.03 -0.88
CA ASP A 91 -4.49 -27.45 -0.25
C ASP A 91 -4.23 -26.08 0.40
N SER A 92 -2.96 -25.74 0.62
CA SER A 92 -2.53 -24.54 1.32
C SER A 92 -1.05 -24.25 1.12
N PHE A 93 -0.65 -23.01 1.39
CA PHE A 93 0.75 -22.61 1.49
C PHE A 93 0.98 -21.82 2.78
N TYR A 94 2.26 -21.68 3.16
CA TYR A 94 2.66 -21.07 4.42
C TYR A 94 3.60 -19.90 4.17
N LEU A 95 3.44 -18.83 4.95
CA LEU A 95 4.37 -17.70 5.02
C LEU A 95 4.68 -17.40 6.50
N PRO A 96 5.88 -16.91 6.85
CA PRO A 96 6.21 -16.61 8.24
C PRO A 96 5.32 -15.49 8.80
N MET A 97 4.90 -15.63 10.06
CA MET A 97 4.25 -14.55 10.79
C MET A 97 5.31 -13.49 11.17
N PRO A 98 5.09 -12.20 10.90
CA PRO A 98 6.01 -11.16 11.35
C PRO A 98 5.98 -11.01 12.88
N SER A 99 7.14 -10.74 13.47
CA SER A 99 7.31 -10.63 14.92
C SER A 99 6.74 -9.35 15.53
N ASN A 100 6.46 -8.33 14.72
CA ASN A 100 6.04 -7.00 15.17
C ASN A 100 4.52 -6.78 15.13
N LEU A 101 3.72 -7.82 14.88
CA LEU A 101 2.26 -7.75 14.82
C LEU A 101 1.64 -8.90 15.60
N ASP A 102 0.49 -8.65 16.21
CA ASP A 102 -0.35 -9.71 16.78
C ASP A 102 -1.28 -10.26 15.68
N PHE A 103 -1.32 -11.59 15.54
CA PHE A 103 -2.15 -12.29 14.56
C PHE A 103 -3.64 -11.92 14.71
N LYS A 104 -4.12 -11.69 15.94
CA LYS A 104 -5.53 -11.39 16.21
C LYS A 104 -5.99 -10.03 15.67
N ASP A 105 -5.05 -9.11 15.47
CA ASP A 105 -5.35 -7.74 15.03
C ASP A 105 -5.42 -7.62 13.50
N ILE A 106 -4.88 -8.61 12.79
CA ILE A 106 -4.87 -8.65 11.33
C ILE A 106 -6.27 -9.00 10.80
N ARG A 107 -6.79 -8.13 9.95
CA ARG A 107 -8.12 -8.23 9.34
C ARG A 107 -8.08 -8.75 7.92
N GLU A 108 -7.05 -8.39 7.16
CA GLU A 108 -6.89 -8.84 5.78
C GLU A 108 -5.42 -9.14 5.47
N TYR A 109 -5.23 -10.16 4.64
CA TYR A 109 -3.95 -10.56 4.10
C TYR A 109 -4.00 -10.41 2.60
N ARG A 110 -3.19 -9.50 2.06
CA ARG A 110 -3.24 -9.07 0.67
C ARG A 110 -1.99 -9.51 -0.05
N ILE A 111 -2.13 -10.36 -1.05
CA ILE A 111 -1.03 -10.81 -1.89
C ILE A 111 -1.09 -10.06 -3.21
N LEU A 112 -0.08 -9.25 -3.50
CA LEU A 112 0.00 -8.48 -4.75
C LEU A 112 1.33 -8.70 -5.47
N PRO A 113 1.30 -8.78 -6.81
CA PRO A 113 2.51 -8.79 -7.62
C PRO A 113 3.13 -7.38 -7.67
N ARG A 114 4.41 -7.28 -7.38
CA ARG A 114 5.19 -6.04 -7.52
C ARG A 114 6.64 -6.36 -7.87
N ASN A 115 7.11 -5.85 -9.00
CA ASN A 115 8.49 -5.97 -9.48
C ASN A 115 9.03 -7.41 -9.57
N GLY A 116 8.23 -8.31 -10.14
CA GLY A 116 8.62 -9.71 -10.33
C GLY A 116 8.53 -10.58 -9.07
N CYS A 117 8.10 -10.01 -7.95
CA CYS A 117 7.88 -10.72 -6.68
C CYS A 117 6.43 -10.56 -6.21
N PHE A 118 6.03 -11.37 -5.23
CA PHE A 118 4.76 -11.20 -4.51
C PHE A 118 5.02 -10.59 -3.14
N TYR A 119 4.21 -9.60 -2.77
CA TYR A 119 4.23 -8.98 -1.46
C TYR A 119 3.03 -9.46 -0.67
N LEU A 120 3.27 -9.81 0.60
CA LEU A 120 2.22 -9.99 1.59
C LEU A 120 2.03 -8.67 2.35
N GLU A 121 0.92 -7.99 2.11
CA GLU A 121 0.45 -6.83 2.88
C GLU A 121 -0.50 -7.33 3.98
N LEU A 122 -0.27 -6.89 5.22
CA LEU A 122 -1.10 -7.22 6.37
C LEU A 122 -1.88 -5.97 6.78
N VAL A 123 -3.21 -6.02 6.67
CA VAL A 123 -4.08 -4.92 7.06
C VAL A 123 -4.61 -5.21 8.45
N TYR A 124 -4.32 -4.33 9.40
CA TYR A 124 -4.73 -4.45 10.79
C TYR A 124 -5.28 -3.11 11.29
N LYS A 125 -6.12 -3.16 12.33
CA LYS A 125 -6.58 -1.94 12.99
C LYS A 125 -5.46 -1.43 13.90
N SER A 126 -4.98 -0.23 13.62
CA SER A 126 -4.12 0.49 14.58
C SER A 126 -5.01 1.21 15.59
N GLN A 127 -4.62 1.18 16.86
CA GLN A 127 -5.23 2.05 17.87
C GLN A 127 -4.68 3.47 17.67
N ASN A 128 -5.56 4.46 17.81
CA ASN A 128 -5.13 5.86 17.89
C ASN A 128 -4.59 6.09 19.29
N ILE A 129 -3.30 6.37 19.40
CA ILE A 129 -2.68 6.76 20.66
C ILE A 129 -2.93 8.26 20.82
N GLN A 130 -3.77 8.62 21.79
CA GLN A 130 -3.89 10.02 22.22
C GLN A 130 -2.70 10.33 23.13
N SER A 131 -1.86 11.27 22.70
CA SER A 131 -0.78 11.79 23.53
C SER A 131 -1.28 12.97 24.34
N ASN A 132 -0.95 13.00 25.64
CA ASN A 132 -1.10 14.21 26.44
C ASN A 132 -0.04 15.21 25.99
N VAL A 133 -0.45 16.26 25.27
CA VAL A 133 0.41 17.33 24.76
C VAL A 133 -0.24 18.66 25.09
N ASN A 134 0.55 19.73 25.21
CA ASN A 134 0.02 21.04 25.54
C ASN A 134 -0.51 21.75 24.28
N PRO A 135 -1.82 22.05 24.18
CA PRO A 135 -2.41 22.71 23.02
C PRO A 135 -1.83 24.11 22.71
N LEU A 136 -1.17 24.74 23.68
CA LEU A 136 -0.52 26.04 23.49
C LEU A 136 0.87 25.91 22.84
N ASN A 137 1.48 24.73 22.87
CA ASN A 137 2.77 24.48 22.25
C ASN A 137 2.54 24.07 20.79
N ALA A 138 3.16 24.77 19.85
CA ALA A 138 2.98 24.50 18.42
C ALA A 138 4.32 24.31 17.71
N LEU A 139 4.33 23.43 16.69
CA LEU A 139 5.46 23.24 15.79
C LEU A 139 5.13 23.83 14.42
N MET A 140 5.93 24.78 13.96
CA MET A 140 5.93 25.21 12.57
C MET A 140 6.89 24.35 11.76
N ILE A 141 6.43 23.85 10.62
CA ILE A 141 7.20 23.02 9.69
C ILE A 141 7.30 23.74 8.35
N ASP A 142 8.50 24.15 7.98
CA ASP A 142 8.81 24.65 6.65
C ASP A 142 9.49 23.55 5.83
N HIS A 143 9.00 23.30 4.62
CA HIS A 143 9.49 22.22 3.77
C HIS A 143 10.35 22.78 2.64
N GLY A 144 11.56 22.25 2.49
CA GLY A 144 12.51 22.67 1.47
C GLY A 144 13.11 21.50 0.70
N MET A 145 14.13 21.79 -0.11
CA MET A 145 14.88 20.77 -0.84
C MET A 145 16.15 20.35 -0.11
N ASP A 146 17.00 21.31 0.27
CA ASP A 146 18.27 21.02 0.95
C ASP A 146 18.06 20.86 2.45
N ASN A 147 17.34 21.78 3.08
CA ASN A 147 16.72 21.57 4.38
C ASN A 147 15.33 21.02 4.11
N TRP A 148 15.21 19.70 4.08
CA TRP A 148 13.96 19.05 3.70
C TRP A 148 12.81 19.46 4.61
N LEU A 149 13.06 19.49 5.92
CA LEU A 149 12.17 20.06 6.90
C LEU A 149 12.97 20.97 7.83
N THR A 150 12.52 22.20 8.00
CA THR A 150 12.96 23.11 9.04
C THR A 150 11.83 23.24 10.04
N CYS A 151 12.05 22.76 11.25
CA CYS A 151 11.03 22.71 12.29
C CYS A 151 11.40 23.68 13.42
N VAL A 152 10.48 24.58 13.77
CA VAL A 152 10.66 25.58 14.83
C VAL A 152 9.43 25.60 15.71
N SER A 153 9.60 25.56 17.02
CA SER A 153 8.51 25.60 17.99
C SER A 153 8.51 26.88 18.81
N ASN A 154 7.35 27.21 19.38
CA ASN A 154 7.22 28.32 20.33
C ASN A 154 7.84 28.02 21.71
N VAL A 155 8.16 26.76 22.02
CA VAL A 155 8.92 26.35 23.22
C VAL A 155 10.44 26.43 23.02
N ARG A 156 10.91 27.21 22.03
CA ARG A 156 12.32 27.49 21.73
C ARG A 156 13.15 26.25 21.36
N THR A 157 12.50 25.22 20.82
CA THR A 157 13.21 24.09 20.20
C THR A 157 13.11 24.16 18.69
N SER A 158 14.20 23.79 18.00
CA SER A 158 14.24 23.72 16.54
C SER A 158 15.13 22.58 16.08
N PHE A 159 14.84 22.05 14.90
CA PHE A 159 15.69 21.07 14.23
C PHE A 159 15.51 21.13 12.72
N ILE A 160 16.51 20.62 12.00
CA ILE A 160 16.49 20.50 10.54
C ILE A 160 16.63 19.03 10.17
N VAL A 161 15.85 18.60 9.17
CA VAL A 161 16.03 17.33 8.47
C VAL A 161 16.74 17.62 7.16
N ASP A 162 17.96 17.12 7.01
CA ASP A 162 18.75 17.28 5.78
C ASP A 162 18.12 16.49 4.62
N GLY A 163 17.94 17.16 3.48
CA GLY A 163 17.41 16.62 2.24
C GLY A 163 18.46 16.37 1.16
N ARG A 164 19.71 16.83 1.35
CA ARG A 164 20.77 16.76 0.32
C ARG A 164 21.03 15.35 -0.17
N HIS A 165 21.01 14.37 0.74
CA HIS A 165 21.19 12.96 0.38
C HIS A 165 20.05 12.42 -0.50
N LEU A 166 18.79 12.73 -0.17
CA LEU A 166 17.64 12.31 -0.99
C LEU A 166 17.65 13.00 -2.34
N LYS A 167 18.02 14.28 -2.37
CA LYS A 167 18.20 15.06 -3.59
C LYS A 167 19.26 14.42 -4.49
N SER A 168 20.41 14.00 -3.95
CA SER A 168 21.46 13.35 -4.74
C SER A 168 21.00 12.01 -5.32
N ILE A 169 20.27 11.20 -4.54
CA ILE A 169 19.69 9.94 -5.01
C ILE A 169 18.68 10.18 -6.13
N ASN A 170 17.78 11.16 -5.95
CA ASN A 170 16.78 11.50 -6.96
C ASN A 170 17.42 12.04 -8.24
N GLN A 171 18.49 12.85 -8.12
CA GLN A 171 19.27 13.32 -9.27
C GLN A 171 19.95 12.17 -10.01
N TRP A 172 20.58 11.24 -9.29
CA TRP A 172 21.19 10.04 -9.89
C TRP A 172 20.15 9.20 -10.62
N TYR A 173 18.99 8.96 -10.00
CA TYR A 173 17.88 8.24 -10.62
C TYR A 173 17.44 8.91 -11.93
N ASN A 174 17.22 10.22 -11.93
CA ASN A 174 16.82 10.96 -13.12
C ASN A 174 17.87 10.86 -14.24
N LYS A 175 19.16 10.93 -13.90
CA LYS A 175 20.26 10.72 -14.85
C LYS A 175 20.22 9.31 -15.46
N GLN A 176 20.03 8.27 -14.65
CA GLN A 176 19.96 6.89 -15.13
C GLN A 176 18.74 6.64 -16.02
N VAL A 177 17.57 7.18 -15.65
CA VAL A 177 16.36 7.07 -16.48
C VAL A 177 16.61 7.75 -17.83
N ALA A 178 17.11 8.98 -17.84
CA ALA A 178 17.39 9.72 -19.08
C ALA A 178 18.36 8.96 -20.00
N LEU A 179 19.42 8.36 -19.45
CA LEU A 179 20.36 7.54 -20.23
C LEU A 179 19.71 6.30 -20.84
N LEU A 180 18.83 5.63 -20.08
CA LEU A 180 18.16 4.40 -20.52
C LEU A 180 17.02 4.65 -21.50
N THR A 181 16.42 5.84 -21.49
CA THR A 181 15.28 6.17 -22.35
C THR A 181 15.63 7.05 -23.56
N LYS A 182 16.88 7.55 -23.65
CA LYS A 182 17.31 8.57 -24.61
C LYS A 182 16.91 8.28 -26.06
N ASP A 183 17.20 7.07 -26.53
CA ASP A 183 17.01 6.66 -27.92
C ASP A 183 15.95 5.55 -28.02
N THR A 184 14.92 5.62 -27.18
CA THR A 184 13.89 4.58 -27.07
C THR A 184 12.50 5.13 -27.34
N PRO A 185 11.55 4.30 -27.85
CA PRO A 185 10.18 4.74 -28.09
C PRO A 185 9.49 5.25 -26.81
N ASN A 186 8.51 6.13 -26.98
CA ASN A 186 7.67 6.58 -25.86
C ASN A 186 7.00 5.38 -25.17
N GLY A 187 7.15 5.31 -23.84
CA GLY A 187 6.66 4.19 -23.05
C GLY A 187 7.61 3.00 -22.96
N TYR A 188 8.87 3.14 -23.40
CA TYR A 188 9.89 2.13 -23.22
C TYR A 188 10.08 1.80 -21.74
N TRP A 189 9.87 0.52 -21.39
CA TRP A 189 9.93 0.04 -20.02
C TRP A 189 10.68 -1.28 -19.96
N THR A 190 11.69 -1.35 -19.09
CA THR A 190 12.55 -2.54 -18.92
C THR A 190 12.57 -2.98 -17.46
N LYS A 191 12.97 -4.24 -17.23
CA LYS A 191 13.24 -4.74 -15.87
C LYS A 191 14.27 -3.88 -15.13
N ARG A 192 15.25 -3.31 -15.84
CA ARG A 192 16.25 -2.39 -15.27
C ARG A 192 15.62 -1.08 -14.80
N LEU A 193 14.81 -0.43 -15.64
CA LEU A 193 14.07 0.78 -15.26
C LEU A 193 13.14 0.51 -14.07
N GLN A 194 12.41 -0.59 -14.11
CA GLN A 194 11.54 -1.02 -13.01
C GLN A 194 12.28 -1.18 -11.69
N SER A 195 13.45 -1.83 -11.71
CA SER A 195 14.27 -2.01 -10.50
C SER A 195 14.83 -0.68 -9.97
N LEU A 196 15.26 0.22 -10.86
CA LEU A 196 15.75 1.55 -10.49
C LEU A 196 14.65 2.39 -9.84
N THR A 197 13.47 2.43 -10.46
CA THR A 197 12.30 3.15 -9.94
C THR A 197 11.85 2.60 -8.59
N GLU A 198 11.83 1.28 -8.43
CA GLU A 198 11.47 0.67 -7.14
C GLU A 198 12.47 1.02 -6.05
N ASN A 199 13.78 0.91 -6.33
CA ASN A 199 14.80 1.22 -5.33
C ASN A 199 14.67 2.68 -4.87
N ARG A 200 14.55 3.62 -5.82
CA ARG A 200 14.27 5.03 -5.51
C ARG A 200 13.00 5.18 -4.68
N ASN A 201 11.89 4.56 -5.07
CA ASN A 201 10.62 4.70 -4.35
C ASN A 201 10.67 4.13 -2.94
N ARG A 202 11.38 3.02 -2.71
CA ARG A 202 11.60 2.46 -1.38
C ARG A 202 12.42 3.41 -0.51
N THR A 203 13.53 3.93 -1.03
CA THR A 203 14.37 4.88 -0.29
C THR A 203 13.63 6.16 0.06
N MET A 204 12.88 6.73 -0.89
CA MET A 204 12.07 7.93 -0.62
C MET A 204 11.00 7.66 0.45
N ARG A 205 10.30 6.51 0.38
CA ARG A 205 9.29 6.15 1.38
C ARG A 205 9.88 5.93 2.77
N ASP A 206 11.01 5.23 2.86
CA ASP A 206 11.74 5.04 4.12
C ASP A 206 12.15 6.37 4.75
N ALA A 207 12.69 7.29 3.93
CA ALA A 207 13.08 8.61 4.40
C ALA A 207 11.89 9.43 4.92
N ILE A 208 10.74 9.39 4.23
CA ILE A 208 9.50 10.05 4.68
C ILE A 208 9.07 9.51 6.04
N ASN A 209 9.06 8.18 6.19
CA ASN A 209 8.66 7.55 7.44
C ASN A 209 9.60 7.91 8.60
N LYS A 210 10.92 7.94 8.35
CA LYS A 210 11.92 8.34 9.35
C LYS A 210 11.81 9.81 9.71
N ALA A 211 11.60 10.71 8.74
CA ALA A 211 11.39 12.13 8.98
C ALA A 211 10.11 12.36 9.80
N ALA A 212 8.99 11.74 9.41
CA ALA A 212 7.74 11.81 10.17
C ALA A 212 7.90 11.30 11.60
N ARG A 213 8.59 10.16 11.79
CA ARG A 213 8.88 9.62 13.13
C ARG A 213 9.74 10.57 13.96
N LYS A 214 10.73 11.23 13.35
CA LYS A 214 11.57 12.22 14.02
C LYS A 214 10.76 13.44 14.47
N VAL A 215 9.87 13.95 13.61
CA VAL A 215 8.95 15.04 13.95
C VAL A 215 8.02 14.63 15.10
N ILE A 216 7.39 13.46 15.02
CA ILE A 216 6.48 12.96 16.06
C ILE A 216 7.20 12.81 17.39
N ASN A 217 8.37 12.18 17.42
CA ASN A 217 9.16 12.01 18.63
C ASN A 217 9.52 13.38 19.23
N HIS A 218 9.96 14.33 18.40
CA HIS A 218 10.24 15.69 18.87
C HIS A 218 9.01 16.35 19.52
N CYS A 219 7.83 16.19 18.93
CA CYS A 219 6.60 16.73 19.52
C CYS A 219 6.25 16.05 20.85
N LEU A 220 6.40 14.73 20.96
CA LEU A 220 6.11 13.98 22.18
C LEU A 220 7.09 14.37 23.31
N ASP A 221 8.39 14.42 23.02
CA ASP A 221 9.43 14.71 23.99
C ASP A 221 9.32 16.15 24.54
N ASN A 222 8.82 17.08 23.73
CA ASN A 222 8.68 18.49 24.09
C ASN A 222 7.23 18.91 24.41
N GLN A 223 6.30 17.96 24.47
CA GLN A 223 4.87 18.20 24.76
C GLN A 223 4.25 19.23 23.81
N ILE A 224 4.62 19.18 22.53
CA ILE A 224 4.15 20.07 21.47
C ILE A 224 2.90 19.47 20.84
N TRP A 225 1.83 20.27 20.78
CA TRP A 225 0.64 19.93 20.00
C TRP A 225 0.89 20.22 18.52
N ASN A 226 0.46 19.28 17.67
CA ASN A 226 0.62 19.32 16.22
C ASN A 226 -0.76 19.30 15.57
#